data_AF-A0A7Y4SBZ2-F1
#
_entry.id   AF-A0A7Y4SBZ2-F1
#
_cell.length_a   1.000
_cell.length_b   1.000
_cell.length_c   1.000
_cell.angle_alpha   90.00
_cell.angle_beta   90.00
_cell.angle_gamma   90.00
#
_symmetry.space_group_name_H-M   'P 1'
#
loop_
_entity.id
_entity.type
_entity.pdbx_description
1 polymer ?
#
loop_
_entity_poly.entity_id
_entity_poly.type
_entity_poly.pdbx_seq_one_letter_code
_entity_poly.pdbx_strand_id
1 'polypeptide(L)'
;MASRLSRTGFCLMLFALLVMGIVPSVQADSELLAFAVVSEAPKDKARIAAKVSVNDTVSDMKLLASETILNNLIWKKLEICHAMKLHGYKVADGFQVVTVHVIDAGMLPMSLQTFAGDCLIKKAIEIAPLVD
;
A
#
# COMPACT_ATOMS: atom_id res chain seq x y z
N MET A 1 9.06 -1.14 -67.33
CA MET A 1 9.51 -1.76 -66.06
C MET A 1 9.47 -0.72 -64.94
N ALA A 2 8.28 -0.34 -64.48
CA ALA A 2 8.10 0.75 -63.49
C ALA A 2 7.23 0.31 -62.30
N SER A 3 7.18 -1.00 -62.02
CA SER A 3 6.29 -1.58 -61.02
C SER A 3 7.00 -2.37 -59.92
N ARG A 4 8.33 -2.49 -59.96
CA ARG A 4 9.10 -3.22 -58.92
C ARG A 4 9.74 -2.34 -57.84
N LEU A 5 9.82 -1.02 -58.04
CA LEU A 5 10.47 -0.13 -57.07
C LEU A 5 9.53 0.36 -55.95
N SER A 6 8.21 0.15 -56.10
CA SER A 6 7.21 0.65 -55.15
C SER A 6 6.88 -0.31 -54.00
N ARG A 7 7.18 -1.61 -54.13
CA ARG A 7 6.80 -2.62 -53.09
C ARG A 7 7.84 -2.75 -51.98
N THR A 8 9.11 -2.47 -52.26
CA THR A 8 10.20 -2.60 -51.28
C THR A 8 10.32 -1.40 -50.35
N GLY A 9 10.00 -0.19 -50.82
CA GLY A 9 9.97 1.02 -49.97
C GLY A 9 8.83 1.01 -48.95
N PHE A 10 7.69 0.42 -49.30
CA PHE A 10 6.51 0.39 -48.42
C PHE A 10 6.69 -0.58 -47.24
N CYS A 11 7.37 -1.73 -47.44
CA CYS A 11 7.69 -2.65 -46.35
C CYS A 11 8.72 -2.09 -45.35
N LEU A 12 9.70 -1.31 -45.83
CA LEU A 12 10.73 -0.72 -44.95
C LEU A 12 10.17 0.40 -44.07
N MET A 13 9.19 1.17 -44.56
CA MET A 13 8.46 2.16 -43.75
C MET A 13 7.62 1.52 -42.64
N LEU A 14 7.00 0.36 -42.89
CA LEU A 14 6.18 -0.34 -41.89
C LEU A 14 6.98 -0.89 -40.71
N PHE A 15 8.23 -1.30 -40.94
CA PHE A 15 9.12 -1.78 -39.86
C PHE A 15 9.64 -0.65 -38.96
N ALA A 16 9.82 0.57 -39.50
CA ALA A 16 10.29 1.71 -38.72
C ALA A 16 9.25 2.24 -37.72
N LEU A 17 7.95 2.06 -38.01
CA LEU A 17 6.85 2.49 -37.13
C LEU A 17 6.62 1.55 -35.94
N LEU A 18 7.08 0.30 -35.99
CA LEU A 18 6.94 -0.67 -34.88
C LEU A 18 8.00 -0.48 -33.78
N VAL A 19 9.03 0.35 -34.01
CA VAL A 19 10.10 0.60 -33.04
C VAL A 19 9.86 1.88 -32.21
N MET A 20 8.85 2.69 -32.57
CA MET A 20 8.41 3.80 -31.72
C MET A 20 7.46 3.32 -30.63
N GLY A 21 8.07 2.86 -29.53
CA GLY A 21 7.56 3.15 -28.21
C GLY A 21 6.36 2.34 -27.76
N ILE A 22 6.59 1.07 -27.44
CA ILE A 22 6.04 0.55 -26.18
C ILE A 22 6.89 1.17 -25.08
N VAL A 23 6.68 2.46 -24.83
CA VAL A 23 7.09 3.03 -23.54
C VAL A 23 6.16 2.33 -22.57
N PRO A 24 6.65 1.52 -21.61
CA PRO A 24 5.78 1.17 -20.49
C PRO A 24 5.29 2.50 -19.97
N SER A 25 3.98 2.74 -20.03
CA SER A 25 3.40 3.83 -19.28
C SER A 25 3.79 3.51 -17.84
N VAL A 26 4.83 4.17 -17.36
CA VAL A 26 5.00 4.43 -15.95
C VAL A 26 3.73 5.19 -15.62
N GLN A 27 2.68 4.46 -15.28
CA GLN A 27 1.64 4.99 -14.43
C GLN A 27 2.48 5.55 -13.29
N ALA A 28 2.54 6.88 -13.20
CA ALA A 28 2.99 7.52 -12.00
C ALA A 28 2.11 6.89 -10.93
N ASP A 29 2.62 5.88 -10.22
CA ASP A 29 1.97 5.33 -9.06
C ASP A 29 2.02 6.49 -8.09
N SER A 30 0.96 7.31 -8.13
CA SER A 30 0.89 8.53 -7.36
C SER A 30 0.90 8.10 -5.91
N GLU A 31 1.78 8.68 -5.10
CA GLU A 31 1.82 8.40 -3.67
C GLU A 31 0.41 8.49 -3.09
N LEU A 32 -0.06 7.36 -2.58
CA LEU A 32 -1.40 7.18 -2.05
C LEU A 32 -1.39 7.48 -0.56
N LEU A 33 -2.42 8.18 -0.13
CA LEU A 33 -2.76 8.30 1.27
C LEU A 33 -3.59 7.08 1.68
N ALA A 34 -3.17 6.42 2.74
CA ALA A 34 -3.87 5.28 3.31
C ALA A 34 -4.08 5.48 4.82
N PHE A 35 -5.15 4.90 5.34
CA PHE A 35 -5.36 4.75 6.78
C PHE A 35 -5.25 3.27 7.12
N ALA A 36 -4.63 2.94 8.25
CA ALA A 36 -4.46 1.56 8.64
C ALA A 36 -4.60 1.35 10.14
N VAL A 37 -5.02 0.15 10.50
CA VAL A 37 -5.01 -0.36 11.88
C VAL A 37 -4.22 -1.66 11.89
N VAL A 38 -3.22 -1.76 12.76
CA VAL A 38 -2.45 -2.99 12.93
C VAL A 38 -3.38 -4.12 13.39
N SER A 39 -3.50 -5.17 12.60
CA SER A 39 -4.46 -6.27 12.85
C SER A 39 -3.87 -7.38 13.72
N GLU A 40 -2.54 -7.50 13.77
CA GLU A 40 -1.83 -8.52 14.54
C GLU A 40 -0.58 -7.95 15.22
N ALA A 41 -0.13 -8.58 16.32
CA ALA A 41 1.11 -8.19 16.98
C ALA A 41 2.29 -8.21 15.98
N PRO A 42 3.01 -7.09 15.77
CA PRO A 42 4.08 -7.03 14.77
C PRO A 42 5.29 -7.91 15.13
N LYS A 43 5.30 -9.16 14.64
CA LYS A 43 6.41 -10.13 14.80
C LYS A 43 7.60 -9.78 13.90
N ASP A 44 7.32 -9.31 12.69
CA ASP A 44 8.29 -8.82 11.73
C ASP A 44 8.01 -7.34 11.44
N LYS A 45 8.95 -6.46 11.81
CA LYS A 45 8.80 -5.01 11.62
C LYS A 45 8.99 -4.62 10.14
N ALA A 46 9.52 -5.47 9.28
CA ALA A 46 9.56 -5.19 7.84
C ALA A 46 8.19 -5.39 7.18
N ARG A 47 7.34 -6.26 7.77
CA ARG A 47 6.07 -6.71 7.20
C ARG A 47 4.99 -6.76 8.27
N ILE A 48 4.19 -5.70 8.37
CA ILE A 48 3.15 -5.59 9.39
C ILE A 48 1.79 -5.93 8.80
N ALA A 49 1.08 -6.90 9.38
CA ALA A 49 -0.31 -7.17 9.01
C ALA A 49 -1.22 -6.04 9.50
N ALA A 50 -2.01 -5.47 8.59
CA ALA A 50 -2.92 -4.40 8.91
C ALA A 50 -4.20 -4.47 8.07
N LYS A 51 -5.28 -3.93 8.64
CA LYS A 51 -6.47 -3.60 7.89
C LYS A 51 -6.30 -2.17 7.37
N VAL A 52 -6.29 -2.01 6.05
CA VAL A 52 -5.92 -0.77 5.37
C VAL A 52 -7.09 -0.26 4.55
N SER A 53 -7.37 1.04 4.68
CA SER A 53 -8.30 1.80 3.86
C SER A 53 -7.53 2.67 2.88
N VAL A 54 -7.79 2.48 1.60
CA VAL A 54 -7.29 3.34 0.51
C VAL A 54 -8.51 3.77 -0.28
N ASN A 55 -8.72 5.08 -0.43
CA ASN A 55 -9.92 5.64 -1.08
C ASN A 55 -11.21 5.00 -0.53
N ASP A 56 -11.34 4.95 0.79
CA ASP A 56 -12.45 4.35 1.56
C ASP A 56 -12.69 2.85 1.37
N THR A 57 -11.88 2.18 0.55
CA THR A 57 -11.95 0.73 0.37
C THR A 57 -11.05 0.03 1.38
N VAL A 58 -11.66 -0.74 2.26
CA VAL A 58 -10.97 -1.49 3.32
C VAL A 58 -10.57 -2.88 2.83
N SER A 59 -9.31 -3.25 3.05
CA SER A 59 -8.81 -4.60 2.78
C SER A 59 -7.69 -4.99 3.74
N ASP A 60 -7.55 -6.28 3.97
CA ASP A 60 -6.46 -6.84 4.76
C ASP A 60 -5.21 -6.96 3.86
N MET A 61 -4.11 -6.35 4.27
CA MET A 61 -2.86 -6.39 3.51
C MET A 61 -1.64 -6.20 4.41
N LYS A 62 -0.45 -6.45 3.86
CA LYS A 62 0.82 -6.22 4.56
C LYS A 62 1.31 -4.81 4.30
N LEU A 63 1.72 -4.12 5.35
CA LEU A 63 2.50 -2.89 5.25
C LEU A 63 3.98 -3.27 5.13
N LEU A 64 4.62 -2.79 4.07
CA LEU A 64 6.02 -3.07 3.75
C LEU A 64 6.85 -1.85 4.11
N ALA A 65 7.71 -1.98 5.12
CA ALA A 65 8.56 -0.89 5.55
C ALA A 65 9.73 -0.69 4.57
N SER A 66 9.96 0.56 4.15
CA SER A 66 11.21 0.96 3.52
C SER A 66 12.34 1.04 4.56
N GLU A 67 13.60 1.08 4.12
CA GLU A 67 14.77 1.17 5.00
C GLU A 67 14.73 2.40 5.93
N THR A 68 14.17 3.51 5.44
CA THR A 68 13.97 4.73 6.23
C THR A 68 12.90 4.54 7.31
N ILE A 69 11.80 3.86 6.99
CA ILE A 69 10.72 3.56 7.94
C ILE A 69 11.16 2.57 9.03
N LEU A 70 12.00 1.59 8.70
CA LEU A 70 12.53 0.65 9.70
C LEU A 70 13.32 1.35 10.82
N ASN A 71 13.91 2.51 10.52
CA ASN A 71 14.64 3.30 11.50
C ASN A 71 13.76 4.30 12.28
N ASN A 72 12.51 4.50 11.86
CA ASN A 72 11.56 5.41 12.48
C ASN A 72 11.10 4.92 13.87
N LEU A 73 11.08 5.81 14.86
CA LEU A 73 10.71 5.49 16.25
C LEU A 73 9.23 5.09 16.40
N ILE A 74 8.34 5.69 15.61
CA ILE A 74 6.91 5.36 15.58
C ILE A 74 6.75 3.90 15.14
N TRP A 75 7.42 3.55 14.04
CA TRP A 75 7.35 2.21 13.45
C TRP A 75 7.89 1.13 14.40
N LYS A 76 9.02 1.39 15.06
CA LYS A 76 9.62 0.48 16.05
C LYS A 76 8.65 0.17 17.21
N LYS A 77 7.89 1.17 17.66
CA LYS A 77 6.92 1.06 18.76
C LYS A 77 5.51 0.64 18.31
N LEU A 78 5.30 0.25 17.05
CA LEU A 78 4.00 -0.23 16.61
C LEU A 78 3.56 -1.49 17.37
N GLU A 79 2.32 -1.50 17.79
CA GLU A 79 1.65 -2.61 18.47
C GLU A 79 0.31 -2.91 17.78
N ILE A 80 -0.32 -4.02 18.18
CA ILE A 80 -1.68 -4.34 17.74
C ILE A 80 -2.65 -3.22 18.08
N CYS A 81 -3.60 -2.97 17.19
CA CYS A 81 -4.62 -1.92 17.25
C CYS A 81 -4.11 -0.48 17.12
N HIS A 82 -2.81 -0.24 16.87
CA HIS A 82 -2.35 1.11 16.55
C HIS A 82 -2.96 1.58 15.22
N ALA A 83 -3.59 2.76 15.28
CA ALA A 83 -4.14 3.46 14.14
C ALA A 83 -3.08 4.40 13.56
N MET A 84 -2.99 4.42 12.23
CA MET A 84 -1.99 5.21 11.52
C MET A 84 -2.53 5.79 10.21
N LYS A 85 -2.00 6.96 9.87
CA LYS A 85 -2.06 7.58 8.56
C LYS A 85 -0.74 7.32 7.85
N LEU A 86 -0.83 6.81 6.63
CA LEU A 86 0.29 6.37 5.82
C LEU A 86 0.31 7.13 4.50
N HIS A 87 1.51 7.39 4.00
CA HIS A 87 1.72 7.71 2.60
C HIS A 87 2.66 6.69 1.99
N GLY A 88 2.39 6.31 0.73
CA GLY A 88 3.19 5.31 0.04
C GLY A 88 2.52 4.76 -1.21
N TYR A 89 2.86 3.52 -1.57
CA TYR A 89 2.50 2.94 -2.86
C TYR A 89 1.82 1.59 -2.68
N LYS A 90 0.80 1.30 -3.49
CA LYS A 90 0.16 -0.01 -3.47
C LYS A 90 0.89 -0.94 -4.44
N VAL A 91 1.54 -1.96 -3.90
CA VAL A 91 2.29 -2.96 -4.67
C VAL A 91 1.62 -4.33 -4.60
N ALA A 92 2.06 -5.28 -5.43
CA ALA A 92 1.44 -6.61 -5.48
C ALA A 92 1.46 -7.36 -4.13
N ASP A 93 2.50 -7.15 -3.32
CA ASP A 93 2.72 -7.82 -2.02
C ASP A 93 2.15 -7.02 -0.82
N GLY A 94 1.53 -5.85 -1.06
CA GLY A 94 0.95 -5.03 0.01
C GLY A 94 1.04 -3.52 -0.23
N PHE A 95 1.19 -2.76 0.84
CA PHE A 95 1.35 -1.31 0.81
C PHE A 95 2.76 -0.91 1.24
N GLN A 96 3.56 -0.36 0.33
CA GLN A 96 4.90 0.10 0.62
C GLN A 96 4.85 1.47 1.32
N VAL A 97 5.32 1.52 2.56
CA VAL A 97 5.25 2.72 3.41
C VAL A 97 6.45 3.63 3.15
N VAL A 98 6.16 4.89 2.86
CA VAL A 98 7.13 5.98 2.71
C VAL A 98 7.11 6.87 3.95
N THR A 99 5.91 7.21 4.43
CA THR A 99 5.71 8.07 5.61
C THR A 99 4.64 7.46 6.51
N VAL A 100 4.84 7.58 7.83
CA VAL A 100 3.91 7.09 8.86
C VAL A 100 3.65 8.14 9.92
N HIS A 101 2.38 8.28 10.28
CA HIS A 101 1.93 9.07 11.43
C HIS A 101 0.94 8.24 12.25
N VAL A 102 1.15 8.13 13.56
CA VAL A 102 0.13 7.58 14.45
C VAL A 102 -0.98 8.61 14.63
N ILE A 103 -2.21 8.13 14.60
CA ILE A 103 -3.42 8.93 14.79
C ILE A 103 -4.31 8.23 15.82
N ASP A 104 -5.26 8.96 16.38
CA ASP A 104 -6.28 8.36 17.23
C ASP A 104 -7.29 7.55 16.41
N ALA A 105 -7.88 6.53 17.02
CA ALA A 105 -8.91 5.70 16.36
C ALA A 105 -10.11 6.54 15.88
N GLY A 106 -10.44 7.64 16.56
CA GLY A 106 -11.50 8.56 16.14
C GLY A 106 -11.18 9.39 14.88
N MET A 107 -9.90 9.45 14.47
CA MET A 107 -9.47 10.13 13.24
C MET A 107 -9.44 9.20 12.01
N LEU A 108 -9.75 7.92 12.19
CA LEU A 108 -9.87 6.97 11.09
C LEU A 108 -11.13 7.24 10.25
N PRO A 109 -11.13 6.86 8.96
CA PRO A 109 -12.35 6.82 8.18
C PRO A 109 -13.36 5.87 8.82
N MET A 110 -14.65 6.16 8.66
CA MET A 110 -15.76 5.41 9.29
C MET A 110 -15.65 3.89 9.04
N SER A 111 -15.14 3.50 7.87
CA SER A 111 -14.95 2.10 7.47
C SER A 111 -13.90 1.33 8.30
N LEU A 112 -12.99 2.01 9.00
CA LEU A 112 -11.99 1.40 9.89
C LEU A 112 -12.31 1.57 11.38
N GLN A 113 -13.20 2.50 11.76
CA GLN A 113 -13.47 2.80 13.17
C GLN A 113 -14.04 1.61 13.93
N THR A 114 -14.96 0.85 13.33
CA THR A 114 -15.51 -0.38 13.94
C THR A 114 -14.41 -1.38 14.24
N PHE A 115 -13.53 -1.65 13.26
CA PHE A 115 -12.42 -2.58 13.47
C PHE A 115 -11.44 -2.10 14.54
N ALA A 116 -11.11 -0.80 14.55
CA ALA A 116 -10.23 -0.23 15.57
C ALA A 116 -10.84 -0.38 16.98
N GLY A 117 -12.12 -0.09 17.12
CA GLY A 117 -12.87 -0.26 18.38
C GLY A 117 -12.86 -1.70 18.86
N ASP A 118 -13.24 -2.64 17.99
CA ASP A 118 -13.27 -4.08 18.31
C ASP A 118 -11.88 -4.61 18.68
N CYS A 119 -10.84 -4.17 17.96
CA CYS A 119 -9.46 -4.53 18.25
C CYS A 119 -9.05 -4.06 19.66
N LEU A 120 -9.36 -2.81 20.02
CA LEU A 120 -9.02 -2.26 21.33
C LEU A 120 -9.78 -2.96 22.46
N ILE A 121 -11.06 -3.28 22.28
CA ILE A 121 -11.85 -4.04 23.25
C ILE A 121 -11.23 -5.42 23.45
N LYS A 122 -10.90 -6.11 22.37
CA LYS A 122 -10.24 -7.42 22.45
C LYS A 122 -8.90 -7.33 23.17
N LYS A 123 -8.05 -6.34 22.84
CA LYS A 123 -6.77 -6.09 23.51
C LYS A 123 -6.95 -5.84 25.01
N ALA A 124 -7.99 -5.09 25.41
CA ALA A 124 -8.28 -4.82 26.81
C ALA A 124 -8.68 -6.09 27.58
N ILE A 125 -9.51 -6.94 26.99
CA ILE A 125 -9.92 -8.24 27.58
C ILE A 125 -8.71 -9.17 27.75
N GLU A 126 -7.75 -9.14 26.82
CA GLU A 126 -6.53 -9.96 26.93
C GLU A 126 -5.60 -9.50 28.08
N ILE A 127 -5.59 -8.20 28.39
CA ILE A 127 -4.73 -7.62 29.45
C ILE A 127 -5.38 -7.72 30.83
N ALA A 128 -6.69 -7.47 30.90
CA ALA A 128 -7.49 -7.59 32.10
C ALA A 128 -8.64 -8.56 31.79
N PRO A 129 -8.39 -9.88 31.80
CA PRO A 129 -9.47 -10.84 31.65
C PRO A 129 -10.49 -10.55 32.74
N LEU A 130 -11.74 -10.35 32.33
CA LEU A 130 -12.87 -10.10 33.22
C LEU A 130 -12.83 -11.14 34.33
N VAL A 131 -12.48 -10.70 35.53
CA VAL A 131 -12.57 -11.51 36.74
C VAL A 131 -14.03 -11.41 37.16
N ASP A 132 -14.78 -12.51 37.05
CA ASP A 132 -16.10 -12.67 37.68
C ASP A 132 -16.04 -12.37 39.19
#